data_AF-A0A1B6I9U2-F1
#
_entry.id   AF-A0A1B6I9U2-F1
#
_cell.length_a   1.000
_cell.length_b   1.000
_cell.length_c   1.000
_cell.angle_alpha   90.00
_cell.angle_beta   90.00
_cell.angle_gamma   90.00
#
_symmetry.space_group_name_H-M   'P 1'
#
loop_
_entity.id
_entity.type
_entity.pdbx_description
1 polymer ?
#
loop_
_entity_poly.entity_id
_entity_poly.type
_entity_poly.pdbx_seq_one_letter_code
_entity_poly.pdbx_strand_id
1 'polypeptide(L)'
;NKVQLLEQILSEYDIDFLCITEHWMSEDELNEYLLINDRLLVSNFCRTTIGHGGTAIYSRYSSQQVKVNQAINSLSVELDCDLCCVEVVDLDLVLVKVYRS
;
A
#
# COMPACT_ATOMS: atom_id res chain seq x y z
N ASN A 1 2.57 -0.86 -19.55
CA ASN A 1 2.44 -0.02 -18.35
C ASN A 1 1.93 -0.92 -17.22
N LYS A 2 2.65 -1.06 -16.09
CA LYS A 2 2.30 -2.04 -15.03
C LYS A 2 0.97 -1.70 -14.33
N VAL A 3 0.60 -0.42 -14.25
CA VAL A 3 -0.67 0.01 -13.63
C VAL A 3 -1.86 -0.52 -14.41
N GLN A 4 -1.83 -0.46 -15.75
CA GLN A 4 -2.89 -1.03 -16.60
C GLN A 4 -3.09 -2.53 -16.39
N LEU A 5 -2.00 -3.26 -16.15
CA LEU A 5 -2.09 -4.69 -15.83
C LEU A 5 -2.73 -4.91 -14.46
N LEU A 6 -2.41 -4.07 -13.46
CA LEU A 6 -3.08 -4.12 -12.16
C LEU A 6 -4.58 -3.84 -12.29
N GLU A 7 -4.96 -2.81 -13.05
CA GLU A 7 -6.37 -2.48 -13.30
C GLU A 7 -7.13 -3.64 -13.95
N GLN A 8 -6.50 -4.32 -14.91
CA GLN A 8 -7.09 -5.51 -15.53
C GLN A 8 -7.29 -6.65 -14.51
N ILE A 9 -6.27 -6.96 -13.72
CA ILE A 9 -6.36 -7.99 -12.66
C ILE A 9 -7.45 -7.62 -11.65
N LEU A 10 -7.51 -6.37 -11.21
CA LEU A 10 -8.51 -5.88 -10.26
C LEU A 10 -9.95 -5.89 -10.80
N SER A 11 -10.09 -5.90 -12.13
CA SER A 11 -11.40 -6.01 -12.80
C SER A 11 -11.81 -7.47 -13.05
N GLU A 12 -10.84 -8.37 -13.18
CA GLU A 12 -11.05 -9.81 -13.38
C GLU A 12 -11.31 -10.54 -12.06
N TYR A 13 -10.68 -10.08 -10.97
CA TYR A 13 -10.72 -10.71 -9.66
C TYR A 13 -11.32 -9.77 -8.61
N ASP A 14 -12.14 -10.34 -7.71
CA ASP A 14 -12.73 -9.63 -6.57
C ASP A 14 -11.70 -9.51 -5.43
N ILE A 15 -10.76 -8.59 -5.59
CA ILE A 15 -9.64 -8.38 -4.66
C ILE A 15 -9.97 -7.23 -3.69
N ASP A 16 -10.06 -7.49 -2.39
CA ASP A 16 -10.36 -6.43 -1.43
C ASP A 16 -9.16 -5.56 -1.08
N PHE A 17 -7.97 -6.16 -1.05
CA PHE A 17 -6.70 -5.49 -0.75
C PHE A 17 -5.65 -5.75 -1.82
N LEU A 18 -5.03 -4.69 -2.32
CA LEU A 18 -3.86 -4.77 -3.19
C LEU A 18 -2.62 -4.29 -2.43
N CYS A 19 -1.69 -5.20 -2.18
CA CYS A 19 -0.43 -4.91 -1.50
C CYS A 19 0.72 -4.87 -2.53
N ILE A 20 1.36 -3.71 -2.66
CA ILE A 20 2.43 -3.48 -3.64
C ILE A 20 3.75 -3.30 -2.89
N THR A 21 4.81 -3.94 -3.39
CA THR A 21 6.20 -3.62 -3.03
C THR A 21 6.89 -3.08 -4.25
N GLU A 22 8.01 -2.39 -4.02
CA GLU A 22 8.87 -1.94 -5.11
C GLU A 22 8.09 -1.08 -6.13
N HIS A 23 7.24 -0.18 -5.64
CA HIS A 23 6.52 0.74 -6.51
C HIS A 23 7.46 1.80 -7.11
N TRP A 24 8.59 2.07 -6.44
CA TRP A 24 9.68 2.94 -6.91
C TRP A 24 9.24 4.39 -7.20
N MET A 25 8.19 4.85 -6.54
CA MET A 25 7.65 6.20 -6.66
C MET A 25 8.06 7.02 -5.44
N SER A 26 8.27 8.32 -5.66
CA SER A 26 8.21 9.33 -4.61
C SER A 26 6.78 9.48 -4.07
N GLU A 27 6.63 10.18 -2.94
CA GLU A 27 5.31 10.50 -2.40
C GLU A 27 4.47 11.34 -3.38
N ASP A 28 5.08 12.30 -4.08
CA ASP A 28 4.41 13.11 -5.09
C ASP A 28 3.93 12.28 -6.29
N GLU A 29 4.76 11.37 -6.80
CA GLU A 29 4.36 10.47 -7.89
C GLU A 29 3.27 9.49 -7.42
N LEU A 30 3.34 9.00 -6.18
CA LEU A 30 2.33 8.10 -5.63
C LEU A 30 0.98 8.80 -5.43
N ASN A 31 0.97 10.11 -5.19
CA ASN A 31 -0.25 10.92 -5.11
C ASN A 31 -1.02 10.98 -6.45
N GLU A 32 -0.37 10.74 -7.58
CA GLU A 32 -1.05 10.58 -8.88
C GLU A 32 -1.78 9.22 -8.98
N TYR A 33 -1.50 8.30 -8.05
CA TYR A 33 -2.06 6.95 -7.98
C TYR A 33 -2.78 6.71 -6.65
N LEU A 34 -3.46 7.71 -6.09
CA LEU A 34 -4.29 7.55 -4.88
C LEU A 34 -5.41 6.53 -5.07
N LEU A 35 -5.84 6.32 -6.32
CA LEU A 35 -6.90 5.40 -6.68
C LEU A 35 -6.42 4.51 -7.82
N ILE A 36 -6.51 3.18 -7.63
CA ILE A 36 -6.33 2.20 -8.70
C ILE A 36 -7.63 1.43 -8.82
N ASN A 37 -8.32 1.61 -9.95
CA ASN A 37 -9.70 1.15 -10.14
C ASN A 37 -10.65 1.74 -9.07
N ASP A 38 -11.25 0.92 -8.20
CA ASP A 38 -12.10 1.31 -7.08
C ASP A 38 -11.40 1.15 -5.71
N ARG A 39 -10.06 0.93 -5.68
CA ARG A 39 -9.29 0.79 -4.44
C ARG A 39 -8.47 2.04 -4.13
N LEU A 40 -8.70 2.60 -2.95
CA LEU A 40 -8.01 3.77 -2.42
C LEU A 40 -6.69 3.37 -1.74
N LEU A 41 -5.66 4.19 -1.91
CA LEU A 41 -4.42 4.08 -1.15
C LEU A 41 -4.69 4.35 0.34
N VAL A 42 -4.50 3.33 1.19
CA VAL A 42 -4.79 3.42 2.63
C VAL A 42 -3.53 3.48 3.50
N SER A 43 -2.39 3.00 3.02
CA SER A 43 -1.10 3.13 3.70
C SER A 43 0.01 3.04 2.66
N ASN A 44 1.08 3.81 2.84
CA ASN A 44 2.27 3.73 2.01
C ASN A 44 3.54 4.01 2.82
N PHE A 45 4.67 3.61 2.25
CA PHE A 45 6.00 4.03 2.65
C PHE A 45 6.80 4.28 1.38
N CYS A 46 7.25 5.51 1.18
CA CYS A 46 8.16 5.90 0.11
C CYS A 46 9.57 6.11 0.68
N ARG A 47 10.58 5.63 -0.05
CA ARG A 47 11.97 5.95 0.26
C ARG A 47 12.26 7.40 -0.11
N THR A 48 13.11 8.06 0.66
CA THR A 48 13.40 9.50 0.49
C THR A 48 14.85 9.76 0.14
N THR A 49 15.78 8.87 0.52
CA THR A 49 17.22 9.09 0.34
C THR A 49 17.75 8.34 -0.88
N ILE A 50 17.29 7.10 -1.09
CA ILE A 50 17.72 6.19 -2.13
C ILE A 50 16.51 5.86 -2.99
N GLY A 51 16.63 6.14 -4.28
CA GLY A 51 15.62 5.75 -5.25
C GLY A 51 15.43 4.23 -5.29
N HIS A 52 14.26 3.80 -5.75
CA HIS A 52 13.86 2.38 -5.84
C HIS A 52 13.60 1.72 -4.48
N GLY A 53 12.36 1.26 -4.32
CA GLY A 53 11.81 0.60 -3.14
C GLY A 53 10.36 1.02 -2.93
N GLY A 54 9.95 1.03 -1.67
CA GLY A 54 8.63 1.51 -1.25
C GLY A 54 7.57 0.42 -1.25
N THR A 55 6.54 0.62 -0.43
CA THR A 55 5.41 -0.29 -0.30
C THR A 55 4.11 0.48 -0.16
N ALA A 56 3.01 -0.12 -0.60
CA ALA A 56 1.69 0.48 -0.55
C ALA A 56 0.61 -0.58 -0.30
N ILE A 57 -0.46 -0.18 0.38
CA ILE A 57 -1.69 -0.95 0.54
C ILE A 57 -2.82 -0.12 -0.04
N TYR A 58 -3.55 -0.73 -0.97
CA TYR A 58 -4.79 -0.23 -1.53
C TYR A 58 -5.96 -1.08 -1.05
N SER A 59 -7.11 -0.46 -0.81
CA SER A 59 -8.30 -1.13 -0.28
C SER A 59 -9.57 -0.60 -0.92
N ARG A 60 -10.55 -1.48 -1.13
CA ARG A 60 -11.92 -1.09 -1.51
C ARG A 60 -12.76 -0.63 -0.31
N TYR A 61 -12.31 -0.93 0.90
CA TYR A 61 -13.02 -0.62 2.13
C TYR A 61 -12.94 0.88 2.44
N SER A 62 -13.95 1.40 3.13
CA SER A 62 -13.97 2.82 3.48
C SER A 62 -12.94 3.17 4.57
N SER A 63 -12.68 4.46 4.73
CA SER A 63 -11.82 4.98 5.80
C SER A 63 -12.34 4.73 7.21
N GLN A 64 -13.62 4.35 7.37
CA GLN A 64 -14.17 3.93 8.67
C GLN A 64 -13.84 2.46 8.98
N GLN A 65 -13.66 1.63 7.94
CA GLN A 65 -13.41 0.19 8.05
C GLN A 65 -11.92 -0.12 8.12
N VAL A 66 -11.06 0.74 7.57
CA VAL A 66 -9.61 0.57 7.55
C VAL A 66 -8.94 1.68 8.35
N LYS A 67 -8.12 1.31 9.33
CA LYS A 67 -7.34 2.22 10.14
C LYS A 67 -5.85 1.99 9.94
N VAL A 68 -5.09 3.07 9.78
CA VAL A 68 -3.64 2.98 9.67
C VAL A 68 -3.04 2.66 11.04
N ASN A 69 -2.20 1.62 11.12
CA ASN A 69 -1.47 1.30 12.33
C ASN A 69 -0.12 2.03 12.32
N GLN A 70 -0.09 3.22 12.92
CA GLN A 70 1.10 4.06 12.98
C GLN A 70 2.25 3.45 13.80
N ALA A 71 1.92 2.63 14.81
CA ALA A 71 2.93 1.98 15.62
C ALA A 71 3.81 1.04 14.77
N ILE A 72 3.18 0.21 13.93
CA ILE A 72 3.91 -0.67 13.02
C ILE A 72 4.53 0.10 11.85
N ASN A 73 3.82 1.07 11.27
CA ASN A 73 4.36 1.84 10.14
C ASN A 73 5.62 2.62 10.52
N SER A 74 5.70 3.12 11.76
CA SER A 74 6.88 3.82 12.28
C SER A 74 8.14 2.96 12.40
N LEU A 75 8.00 1.63 12.29
CA LEU A 75 9.13 0.70 12.24
C LEU A 75 9.75 0.58 10.85
N SER A 76 9.18 1.23 9.82
CA SER A 76 9.77 1.24 8.48
C SER A 76 11.09 1.98 8.50
N VAL A 77 12.15 1.31 8.06
CA VAL A 77 13.49 1.86 7.97
C VAL A 77 14.00 1.60 6.56
N GLU A 78 14.27 2.68 5.83
CA GLU A 78 14.82 2.62 4.48
C GLU A 78 16.07 1.72 4.44
N LEU A 79 16.15 0.84 3.43
CA LEU A 79 17.17 -0.22 3.26
C LEU A 79 17.15 -1.38 4.27
N ASP A 80 16.34 -1.33 5.33
CA ASP A 80 16.22 -2.43 6.29
C ASP A 80 14.88 -3.14 6.10
N CYS A 81 13.78 -2.38 6.26
CA CYS A 81 12.44 -2.86 5.96
C CYS A 81 11.48 -1.71 5.58
N ASP A 82 10.79 -1.89 4.46
CA ASP A 82 9.71 -1.01 4.03
C ASP A 82 8.39 -1.67 4.50
N LEU A 83 7.63 -0.99 5.38
CA LEU A 83 6.41 -1.54 5.99
C LEU A 83 5.17 -0.71 5.67
N CYS A 84 4.04 -1.40 5.58
CA CYS A 84 2.70 -0.81 5.64
C CYS A 84 1.79 -1.70 6.47
N CYS A 85 1.00 -1.10 7.33
CA CYS A 85 0.14 -1.80 8.25
C CYS A 85 -1.18 -1.09 8.39
N VAL A 86 -2.26 -1.85 8.23
CA VAL A 86 -3.62 -1.39 8.45
C VAL A 86 -4.41 -2.41 9.28
N GLU A 87 -5.39 -1.92 10.01
CA GLU A 87 -6.36 -2.71 10.77
C GLU A 87 -7.72 -2.62 10.06
N VAL A 88 -8.35 -3.77 9.84
CA VAL A 88 -9.67 -3.90 9.23
C VAL A 88 -10.66 -4.23 10.34
N VAL A 89 -11.41 -3.21 10.76
CA VAL A 89 -12.19 -3.23 12.01
C VAL A 89 -13.25 -4.33 11.99
N ASP A 90 -14.01 -4.43 10.91
CA ASP A 90 -15.16 -5.35 10.81
C ASP A 90 -14.72 -6.83 10.72
N LEU A 91 -13.46 -7.07 10.38
CA LEU A 91 -12.90 -8.41 10.19
C LEU A 91 -12.00 -8.85 11.35
N ASP A 92 -11.77 -8.00 12.34
CA ASP A 92 -10.76 -8.21 13.39
C ASP A 92 -9.40 -8.67 12.81
N LEU A 93 -8.99 -7.99 11.72
CA LEU A 93 -7.83 -8.36 10.91
C LEU A 93 -6.76 -7.26 10.93
N VAL A 94 -5.51 -7.67 11.14
CA VAL A 94 -4.34 -6.80 10.93
C VAL A 94 -3.63 -7.25 9.66
N LEU A 95 -3.51 -6.34 8.69
CA LEU A 95 -2.79 -6.57 7.44
C LEU A 95 -1.47 -5.84 7.48
N VAL A 96 -0.37 -6.60 7.57
CA VAL A 96 1.00 -6.06 7.49
C VAL A 96 1.64 -6.48 6.19
N LYS A 97 2.08 -5.51 5.41
CA LYS A 97 2.92 -5.70 4.25
C LYS A 97 4.36 -5.35 4.60
N VAL A 98 5.26 -6.30 4.33
CA VAL A 98 6.70 -6.18 4.58
C VAL A 98 7.46 -6.39 3.27
N TYR A 99 8.42 -5.51 3.00
CA TYR A 99 9.47 -5.70 2.03
C TYR A 99 10.82 -5.51 2.71
N ARG A 100 11.73 -6.48 2.55
CA ARG A 100 13.08 -6.44 3.13
C ARG A 100 14.09 -6.34 2.00
N SER A 101 15.05 -5.44 2.14
CA SER A 101 16.18 -5.26 1.20
C SER A 101 17.39 -6.11 1.55
#